data_AF-A0A953TXB9-F1
#
_entry.id   AF-A0A953TXB9-F1
#
_cell.length_a   1.000
_cell.length_b   1.000
_cell.length_c   1.000
_cell.angle_alpha   90.00
_cell.angle_beta   90.00
_cell.angle_gamma   90.00
#
_symmetry.space_group_name_H-M   'P 1'
#
loop_
_entity.id
_entity.type
_entity.pdbx_description
1 polymer ?
#
loop_
_entity_poly.entity_id
_entity_poly.type
_entity_poly.pdbx_seq_one_letter_code
_entity_poly.pdbx_strand_id
1 'polypeptide(L)'
;MARTLITFLSSLAVVTSLSVNPASAQSRGGGHAVTPSQARPSAPAQPAGPAKGSEGTRGHDGSNKPAPMTVAQRIDAHPQLVTQLTPLLPSGVTLDAAAQGFKNQGQFIAALHVSHNLNIPFDKLKAEMTGADHDSLGKAIQDLQPTADAKAAAKTAEAQARADLKAAGKTTPVKKTDADKDNDGK
;
A
#
# COMPACT_ATOMS: atom_id res chain seq x y z
N MET A 1 42.27 -0.16 2.73
CA MET A 1 40.81 -0.38 2.82
C MET A 1 40.23 0.52 3.91
N ALA A 2 39.86 1.76 3.58
CA ALA A 2 39.24 2.66 4.55
C ALA A 2 37.73 2.40 4.62
N ARG A 3 37.19 2.20 5.82
CA ARG A 3 35.74 2.18 6.08
C ARG A 3 35.30 3.62 6.34
N THR A 4 34.73 4.28 5.34
CA THR A 4 34.26 5.67 5.47
C THR A 4 33.08 5.75 6.43
N LEU A 5 33.34 6.20 7.65
CA LEU A 5 32.33 6.38 8.69
C LEU A 5 31.53 7.65 8.39
N ILE A 6 30.39 7.52 7.72
CA ILE A 6 29.51 8.65 7.39
C ILE A 6 28.79 9.11 8.67
N THR A 7 29.10 10.33 9.11
CA THR A 7 28.56 10.92 10.33
C THR A 7 27.08 11.26 10.17
N PHE A 8 26.19 10.47 10.78
CA PHE A 8 24.77 10.78 10.86
C PHE A 8 24.51 11.94 11.83
N LEU A 9 24.33 13.15 11.27
CA LEU A 9 23.84 14.32 12.00
C LEU A 9 22.34 14.15 12.28
N SER A 10 22.02 13.64 13.48
CA SER A 10 20.64 13.42 13.92
C SER A 10 19.95 14.74 14.30
N SER A 11 19.20 15.33 13.36
CA SER A 11 18.31 16.47 13.63
C SER A 11 16.99 16.00 14.24
N LEU A 12 16.89 16.10 15.57
CA LEU A 12 15.79 15.57 16.36
C LEU A 12 14.50 16.42 16.24
N ALA A 13 13.62 16.09 15.28
CA ALA A 13 12.32 16.71 15.12
C ALA A 13 11.29 16.18 16.16
N VAL A 14 11.31 16.73 17.37
CA VAL A 14 10.33 16.40 18.42
C VAL A 14 8.96 17.03 18.09
N VAL A 15 8.02 16.21 17.62
CA VAL A 15 6.59 16.56 17.51
C VAL A 15 5.83 15.99 18.70
N THR A 16 5.43 16.86 19.64
CA THR A 16 4.62 16.53 20.81
C THR A 16 3.13 16.57 20.48
N SER A 17 2.61 15.50 19.86
CA SER A 17 1.17 15.33 19.68
C SER A 17 0.52 14.76 20.94
N LEU A 18 0.05 15.64 21.84
CA LEU A 18 -0.90 15.25 22.89
C LEU A 18 -2.21 14.77 22.24
N SER A 19 -2.77 13.67 22.73
CA SER A 19 -4.11 13.21 22.35
C SER A 19 -4.77 12.54 23.55
N VAL A 20 -5.91 13.10 23.97
CA VAL A 20 -6.66 12.63 25.13
C VAL A 20 -7.64 11.53 24.73
N ASN A 21 -7.65 10.43 25.49
CA ASN A 21 -8.59 9.31 25.28
C ASN A 21 -9.88 9.50 26.10
N PRO A 22 -11.05 9.71 25.48
CA PRO A 22 -12.33 9.45 26.14
C PRO A 22 -12.57 7.93 26.19
N ALA A 23 -12.50 7.34 27.38
CA ALA A 23 -12.77 5.92 27.59
C ALA A 23 -14.28 5.67 27.80
N SER A 24 -14.98 5.23 26.76
CA SER A 24 -16.43 4.97 26.82
C SER A 24 -16.77 3.57 27.35
N ALA A 25 -17.02 3.50 28.66
CA ALA A 25 -17.89 2.56 29.38
C ALA A 25 -18.02 1.10 28.87
N GLN A 26 -17.46 0.14 29.62
CA GLN A 26 -18.08 -1.18 29.73
C GLN A 26 -19.36 -1.08 30.58
N SER A 27 -20.45 -1.67 30.11
CA SER A 27 -21.61 -2.02 30.95
C SER A 27 -21.90 -3.53 30.84
N ARG A 28 -22.54 -4.10 31.86
CA ARG A 28 -22.61 -5.55 32.10
C ARG A 28 -24.06 -6.05 32.10
N GLY A 29 -24.30 -7.08 31.29
CA GLY A 29 -25.46 -7.98 31.32
C GLY A 29 -25.08 -9.20 30.45
N GLY A 30 -25.29 -10.46 30.83
CA GLY A 30 -26.36 -10.97 31.69
C GLY A 30 -27.56 -11.30 30.81
N GLY A 31 -27.79 -12.52 30.34
CA GLY A 31 -27.12 -13.81 30.63
C GLY A 31 -28.17 -14.91 30.74
N HIS A 32 -27.86 -16.16 30.36
CA HIS A 32 -28.76 -17.33 30.47
C HIS A 32 -27.95 -18.60 30.75
N ALA A 33 -28.49 -19.49 31.60
CA ALA A 33 -28.05 -20.87 31.81
C ALA A 33 -28.99 -21.82 31.02
N VAL A 34 -28.89 -23.15 30.91
CA VAL A 34 -28.19 -24.29 31.59
C VAL A 34 -27.71 -25.29 30.50
N THR A 35 -27.14 -26.51 30.68
CA THR A 35 -26.93 -27.50 31.77
C THR A 35 -25.53 -28.19 31.65
N PRO A 36 -25.08 -28.96 32.68
CA PRO A 36 -23.92 -29.87 32.59
C PRO A 36 -24.31 -31.36 32.38
N SER A 37 -23.41 -32.20 31.83
CA SER A 37 -23.08 -33.58 32.32
C SER A 37 -22.24 -34.45 31.35
N GLN A 38 -21.64 -35.50 31.92
CA GLN A 38 -21.05 -36.72 31.30
C GLN A 38 -19.76 -36.62 30.45
N ALA A 39 -19.03 -37.74 30.34
CA ALA A 39 -17.63 -37.78 29.89
C ALA A 39 -17.16 -39.13 29.30
N ARG A 40 -16.19 -39.07 28.36
CA ARG A 40 -15.30 -40.17 27.86
C ARG A 40 -16.00 -41.38 27.18
N PRO A 41 -15.24 -42.30 26.52
CA PRO A 41 -14.02 -42.15 25.70
C PRO A 41 -14.17 -42.81 24.29
N SER A 42 -13.05 -42.95 23.58
CA SER A 42 -12.76 -43.98 22.54
C SER A 42 -13.01 -43.67 21.04
N ALA A 43 -12.15 -44.28 20.23
CA ALA A 43 -12.17 -44.45 18.77
C ALA A 43 -11.92 -45.96 18.48
N PRO A 44 -11.74 -46.48 17.24
CA PRO A 44 -11.86 -45.86 15.91
C PRO A 44 -12.72 -46.65 14.88
N ALA A 45 -12.99 -46.08 13.71
CA ALA A 45 -13.24 -46.83 12.46
C ALA A 45 -13.09 -45.93 11.20
N GLN A 46 -12.59 -46.48 10.11
CA GLN A 46 -12.77 -45.96 8.74
C GLN A 46 -13.72 -46.93 7.98
N PRO A 47 -14.35 -46.50 6.88
CA PRO A 47 -13.79 -46.91 5.58
C PRO A 47 -13.84 -45.81 4.50
N ALA A 48 -13.20 -46.07 3.36
CA ALA A 48 -13.01 -45.12 2.27
C ALA A 48 -14.20 -45.04 1.29
N GLY A 49 -14.36 -43.88 0.65
CA GLY A 49 -15.21 -43.61 -0.51
C GLY A 49 -14.49 -42.65 -1.47
N PRO A 50 -14.71 -42.71 -2.79
CA PRO A 50 -13.70 -42.32 -3.76
C PRO A 50 -13.58 -40.81 -4.00
N ALA A 51 -12.35 -40.37 -4.28
CA ALA A 51 -12.10 -39.06 -4.87
C ALA A 51 -12.70 -38.99 -6.30
N LYS A 52 -13.50 -37.95 -6.57
CA LYS A 52 -13.89 -37.59 -7.93
C LYS A 52 -13.09 -36.36 -8.37
N GLY A 53 -12.34 -36.51 -9.46
CA GLY A 53 -11.45 -35.47 -9.97
C GLY A 53 -12.19 -34.25 -10.52
N SER A 54 -11.40 -33.18 -10.67
CA SER A 54 -11.76 -31.92 -11.32
C SER A 54 -12.44 -32.09 -12.67
N GLU A 55 -13.50 -31.32 -12.93
CA GLU A 55 -13.67 -30.67 -14.22
C GLU A 55 -14.42 -29.33 -14.06
N GLY A 56 -13.66 -28.29 -13.74
CA GLY A 56 -14.16 -26.92 -13.54
C GLY A 56 -14.29 -26.11 -14.83
N THR A 57 -14.45 -26.76 -15.99
CA THR A 57 -14.28 -26.16 -17.33
C THR A 57 -15.48 -25.31 -17.76
N ARG A 58 -15.79 -24.26 -16.99
CA ARG A 58 -16.78 -23.24 -17.36
C ARG A 58 -16.14 -22.17 -18.23
N GLY A 59 -16.48 -22.21 -19.52
CA GLY A 59 -16.48 -21.04 -20.42
C GLY A 59 -15.14 -20.34 -20.62
N HIS A 60 -14.37 -20.80 -21.61
CA HIS A 60 -13.29 -20.00 -22.21
C HIS A 60 -13.91 -18.89 -23.10
N ASP A 61 -14.58 -17.92 -22.47
CA ASP A 61 -15.16 -16.76 -23.13
C ASP A 61 -14.06 -15.88 -23.76
N GLY A 62 -14.31 -15.43 -24.99
CA GLY A 62 -13.39 -14.61 -25.79
C GLY A 62 -13.28 -13.15 -25.34
N SER A 63 -13.39 -12.89 -24.03
CA SER A 63 -13.24 -11.56 -23.43
C SER A 63 -11.90 -10.92 -23.80
N ASN A 64 -11.93 -9.97 -24.74
CA ASN A 64 -10.84 -9.04 -25.03
C ASN A 64 -10.58 -8.13 -23.81
N LYS A 65 -9.94 -8.69 -22.78
CA LYS A 65 -9.47 -7.91 -21.63
C LYS A 65 -8.31 -7.03 -22.10
N PRO A 66 -8.31 -5.71 -21.83
CA PRO A 66 -7.11 -4.92 -22.04
C PRO A 66 -5.97 -5.52 -21.20
N ALA A 67 -4.76 -5.52 -21.77
CA ALA A 67 -3.58 -6.07 -21.09
C ALA A 67 -3.41 -5.41 -19.70
N PRO A 68 -2.95 -6.17 -18.69
CA PRO A 68 -2.81 -5.65 -17.33
C PRO A 68 -1.81 -4.48 -17.31
N MET A 69 -2.34 -3.25 -17.20
CA MET A 69 -1.53 -2.04 -17.22
C MET A 69 -0.50 -2.04 -16.09
N THR A 70 0.75 -1.73 -16.43
CA THR A 70 1.83 -1.64 -15.44
C THR A 70 1.57 -0.53 -14.43
N VAL A 71 2.26 -0.56 -13.29
CA VAL A 71 2.20 0.54 -12.32
C VAL A 71 2.61 1.87 -12.95
N ALA A 72 3.62 1.86 -13.83
CA ALA A 72 4.07 3.04 -14.58
C ALA A 72 2.96 3.61 -15.49
N GLN A 73 2.34 2.78 -16.33
CA GLN A 73 1.25 3.21 -17.22
C GLN A 73 0.06 3.81 -16.46
N ARG A 74 -0.22 3.32 -15.25
CA ARG A 74 -1.28 3.82 -14.38
C ARG A 74 -0.91 5.08 -13.58
N ILE A 75 0.37 5.46 -13.55
CA ILE A 75 0.82 6.77 -13.08
C ILE A 75 0.76 7.78 -14.22
N ASP A 76 1.23 7.37 -15.41
CA ASP A 76 1.23 8.19 -16.63
C ASP A 76 -0.19 8.65 -17.04
N ALA A 77 -1.18 7.76 -16.93
CA ALA A 77 -2.60 8.07 -17.10
C ALA A 77 -3.17 9.14 -16.13
N HIS A 78 -2.39 9.58 -15.15
CA HIS A 78 -2.77 10.56 -14.13
C HIS A 78 -1.65 11.62 -13.95
N PRO A 79 -1.62 12.69 -14.77
CA PRO A 79 -0.53 13.68 -14.73
C PRO A 79 -0.35 14.37 -13.37
N GLN A 80 -1.39 14.45 -12.53
CA GLN A 80 -1.23 14.91 -11.14
C GLN A 80 -0.32 14.01 -10.30
N LEU A 81 -0.36 12.68 -10.50
CA LEU A 81 0.58 11.76 -9.85
C LEU A 81 1.99 11.96 -10.38
N VAL A 82 2.17 12.16 -11.69
CA VAL A 82 3.49 12.48 -12.27
C VAL A 82 4.09 13.70 -11.56
N THR A 83 3.33 14.79 -11.40
CA THR A 83 3.78 15.99 -10.67
C THR A 83 4.10 15.73 -9.20
N GLN A 84 3.29 14.95 -8.48
CA GLN A 84 3.50 14.64 -7.06
C GLN A 84 4.69 13.70 -6.82
N LEU A 85 4.95 12.75 -7.72
CA LEU A 85 5.93 11.69 -7.53
C LEU A 85 7.32 12.02 -8.11
N THR A 86 7.39 12.88 -9.14
CA THR A 86 8.67 13.35 -9.71
C THR A 86 9.64 13.93 -8.67
N PRO A 87 9.25 14.83 -7.73
CA PRO A 87 10.15 15.34 -6.71
C PRO A 87 10.50 14.33 -5.60
N LEU A 88 9.82 13.17 -5.54
CA LEU A 88 10.09 12.10 -4.58
C LEU A 88 11.03 11.02 -5.16
N LEU A 89 11.37 11.09 -6.45
CA LEU A 89 12.29 10.13 -7.08
C LEU A 89 13.76 10.46 -6.76
N PRO A 90 14.62 9.44 -6.56
CA PRO A 90 16.06 9.66 -6.56
C PRO A 90 16.53 10.17 -7.94
N SER A 91 17.45 11.13 -7.92
CA SER A 91 17.89 11.84 -9.12
C SER A 91 18.45 10.90 -10.19
N GLY A 92 17.92 11.00 -11.42
CA GLY A 92 18.32 10.17 -12.56
C GLY A 92 17.52 8.88 -12.75
N VAL A 93 16.58 8.55 -11.86
CA VAL A 93 15.66 7.41 -12.03
C VAL A 93 14.32 7.87 -12.60
N THR A 94 13.77 7.13 -13.57
CA THR A 94 12.45 7.42 -14.16
C THR A 94 11.31 6.76 -13.36
N LEU A 95 10.08 7.28 -13.49
CA LEU A 95 8.89 6.67 -12.87
C LEU A 95 8.71 5.20 -13.26
N ASP A 96 9.04 4.81 -14.49
CA ASP A 96 8.98 3.40 -14.92
C ASP A 96 10.03 2.55 -14.18
N ALA A 97 11.32 2.91 -14.26
CA ALA A 97 12.42 2.17 -13.62
C ALA A 97 12.32 2.14 -12.07
N ALA A 98 11.60 3.11 -11.49
CA ALA A 98 11.25 3.12 -10.08
C ALA A 98 10.06 2.19 -9.76
N ALA A 99 9.05 2.13 -10.64
CA ALA A 99 7.85 1.31 -10.47
C ALA A 99 8.01 -0.17 -10.86
N GLN A 100 9.12 -0.56 -11.50
CA GLN A 100 9.44 -1.96 -11.78
C GLN A 100 9.40 -2.83 -10.52
N GLY A 101 8.87 -4.05 -10.65
CA GLY A 101 8.71 -5.01 -9.55
C GLY A 101 7.55 -4.73 -8.58
N PHE A 102 7.02 -3.51 -8.51
CA PHE A 102 5.91 -3.20 -7.60
C PHE A 102 4.59 -3.81 -8.07
N LYS A 103 4.01 -4.69 -7.25
CA LYS A 103 2.74 -5.38 -7.53
C LYS A 103 1.54 -4.44 -7.65
N ASN A 104 1.61 -3.24 -7.07
CA ASN A 104 0.58 -2.21 -7.19
C ASN A 104 1.13 -0.79 -6.92
N GLN A 105 0.37 0.19 -7.38
CA GLN A 105 0.69 1.63 -7.34
C GLN A 105 0.66 2.22 -5.92
N GLY A 106 -0.18 1.69 -5.02
CA GLY A 106 -0.22 2.14 -3.62
C GLY A 106 1.10 1.84 -2.90
N GLN A 107 1.61 0.62 -3.07
CA GLN A 107 2.91 0.20 -2.52
C GLN A 107 4.08 1.01 -3.11
N PHE A 108 4.05 1.31 -4.41
CA PHE A 108 5.07 2.14 -5.05
C PHE A 108 5.09 3.57 -4.50
N ILE A 109 3.93 4.24 -4.47
CA ILE A 109 3.83 5.61 -3.96
C ILE A 109 4.16 5.67 -2.47
N ALA A 110 3.73 4.66 -1.68
CA ALA A 110 4.11 4.57 -0.28
C ALA A 110 5.63 4.37 -0.11
N ALA A 111 6.29 3.55 -0.94
CA ALA A 111 7.74 3.39 -0.89
C ALA A 111 8.49 4.70 -1.21
N LEU A 112 8.02 5.52 -2.15
CA LEU A 112 8.56 6.86 -2.39
C LEU A 112 8.41 7.77 -1.16
N HIS A 113 7.20 7.83 -0.57
CA HIS A 113 6.97 8.64 0.64
C HIS A 113 7.79 8.17 1.84
N VAL A 114 8.01 6.86 2.01
CA VAL A 114 8.91 6.32 3.05
C VAL A 114 10.36 6.72 2.80
N SER A 115 10.84 6.55 1.55
CA SER A 115 12.20 6.92 1.16
C SER A 115 12.48 8.39 1.45
N HIS A 116 11.54 9.28 1.11
CA HIS A 116 11.63 10.71 1.40
C HIS A 116 11.51 11.01 2.91
N ASN A 117 10.48 10.50 3.59
CA ASN A 117 10.17 10.82 4.99
C ASN A 117 11.22 10.32 6.00
N LEU A 118 11.86 9.18 5.72
CA LEU A 118 12.92 8.60 6.57
C LEU A 118 14.34 8.79 5.99
N ASN A 119 14.48 9.48 4.86
CA ASN A 119 15.72 9.64 4.11
C ASN A 119 16.45 8.29 3.83
N ILE A 120 15.67 7.23 3.56
CA ILE A 120 16.16 5.88 3.24
C ILE A 120 16.42 5.80 1.72
N PRO A 121 17.54 5.23 1.24
CA PRO A 121 17.77 5.05 -0.20
C PRO A 121 16.66 4.23 -0.88
N PHE A 122 15.95 4.83 -1.84
CA PHE A 122 14.80 4.21 -2.50
C PHE A 122 15.14 2.84 -3.12
N ASP A 123 16.29 2.69 -3.78
CA ASP A 123 16.68 1.43 -4.41
C ASP A 123 16.91 0.28 -3.41
N LYS A 124 17.22 0.59 -2.15
CA LYS A 124 17.25 -0.42 -1.08
C LYS A 124 15.85 -0.81 -0.66
N LEU A 125 14.97 0.15 -0.40
CA LEU A 125 13.57 -0.11 -0.05
C LEU A 125 12.84 -0.87 -1.17
N LYS A 126 13.10 -0.52 -2.44
CA LYS A 126 12.62 -1.26 -3.63
C LYS A 126 13.15 -2.69 -3.63
N ALA A 127 14.45 -2.91 -3.43
CA ALA A 127 15.04 -4.25 -3.42
C ALA A 127 14.35 -5.17 -2.40
N GLU A 128 14.17 -4.73 -1.15
CA GLU A 128 13.48 -5.52 -0.13
C GLU A 128 12.01 -5.79 -0.53
N MET A 129 11.30 -4.78 -1.05
CA MET A 129 9.87 -4.89 -1.39
C MET A 129 9.57 -5.62 -2.71
N THR A 130 10.54 -5.80 -3.60
CA THR A 130 10.35 -6.39 -4.94
C THR A 130 11.27 -7.57 -5.25
N GLY A 131 12.09 -8.01 -4.30
CA GLY A 131 12.94 -9.20 -4.42
C GLY A 131 12.15 -10.51 -4.48
N ALA A 132 12.86 -11.65 -4.48
CA ALA A 132 12.22 -12.97 -4.38
C ALA A 132 11.48 -13.10 -3.04
N ASP A 133 12.24 -12.96 -1.95
CA ASP A 133 11.79 -12.85 -0.56
C ASP A 133 11.26 -11.43 -0.27
N HIS A 134 10.26 -11.01 -1.03
CA HIS A 134 9.70 -9.66 -1.01
C HIS A 134 9.04 -9.33 0.34
N ASP A 135 9.62 -8.36 1.03
CA ASP A 135 9.19 -7.97 2.36
C ASP A 135 8.02 -6.96 2.34
N SER A 136 7.26 -6.94 3.44
CA SER A 136 6.21 -5.93 3.63
C SER A 136 6.82 -4.55 3.90
N LEU A 137 6.16 -3.46 3.49
CA LEU A 137 6.66 -2.08 3.64
C LEU A 137 7.19 -1.80 5.06
N GLY A 138 6.43 -2.13 6.10
CA GLY A 138 6.82 -1.96 7.51
C GLY A 138 7.93 -2.90 7.99
N LYS A 139 8.22 -4.00 7.29
CA LYS A 139 9.35 -4.88 7.60
C LYS A 139 10.62 -4.35 6.90
N ALA A 140 10.56 -4.07 5.60
CA ALA A 140 11.65 -3.41 4.87
C ALA A 140 12.12 -2.08 5.52
N ILE A 141 11.22 -1.28 6.11
CA ILE A 141 11.62 -0.11 6.93
C ILE A 141 12.38 -0.56 8.19
N GLN A 142 11.90 -1.58 8.90
CA GLN A 142 12.49 -2.07 10.14
C GLN A 142 13.91 -2.63 9.94
N ASP A 143 14.21 -3.21 8.78
CA ASP A 143 15.55 -3.73 8.47
C ASP A 143 16.51 -2.63 7.99
N LEU A 144 16.02 -1.67 7.18
CA LEU A 144 16.83 -0.56 6.66
C LEU A 144 17.01 0.60 7.65
N GLN A 145 16.06 0.78 8.58
CA GLN A 145 16.04 1.89 9.53
C GLN A 145 15.53 1.41 10.91
N PRO A 146 16.27 0.53 11.62
CA PRO A 146 15.79 -0.15 12.82
C PRO A 146 15.48 0.75 14.03
N THR A 147 15.86 2.03 13.96
CA THR A 147 15.56 3.06 14.96
C THR A 147 14.25 3.82 14.71
N ALA A 148 13.62 3.68 13.55
CA ALA A 148 12.34 4.31 13.24
C ALA A 148 11.16 3.46 13.73
N ASP A 149 10.03 4.09 14.06
CA ASP A 149 8.76 3.36 14.19
C ASP A 149 8.28 2.98 12.78
N ALA A 150 8.71 1.79 12.35
CA ALA A 150 8.46 1.27 11.01
C ALA A 150 6.96 1.09 10.70
N LYS A 151 6.12 0.91 11.74
CA LYS A 151 4.67 0.74 11.62
C LYS A 151 3.96 2.08 11.45
N ALA A 152 4.38 3.11 12.19
CA ALA A 152 3.91 4.48 12.00
C ALA A 152 4.35 5.02 10.63
N ALA A 153 5.62 4.81 10.24
CA ALA A 153 6.14 5.24 8.95
C ALA A 153 5.40 4.59 7.77
N ALA A 154 5.20 3.27 7.79
CA ALA A 154 4.41 2.56 6.78
C ALA A 154 2.97 3.10 6.70
N LYS A 155 2.29 3.24 7.86
CA LYS A 155 0.90 3.74 7.92
C LYS A 155 0.77 5.19 7.40
N THR A 156 1.73 6.05 7.69
CA THR A 156 1.77 7.43 7.21
C THR A 156 1.96 7.48 5.70
N ALA A 157 2.92 6.71 5.17
CA ALA A 157 3.15 6.63 3.73
C ALA A 157 1.99 5.97 2.95
N GLU A 158 1.32 4.96 3.52
CA GLU A 158 0.07 4.43 2.99
C GLU A 158 -1.03 5.50 2.95
N ALA A 159 -1.14 6.34 3.98
CA ALA A 159 -2.13 7.41 4.02
C ALA A 159 -1.82 8.51 2.99
N GLN A 160 -0.55 8.87 2.80
CA GLN A 160 -0.09 9.77 1.74
C GLN A 160 -0.40 9.18 0.35
N ALA A 161 -0.03 7.93 0.09
CA ALA A 161 -0.32 7.26 -1.18
C ALA A 161 -1.83 7.19 -1.50
N ARG A 162 -2.67 6.95 -0.49
CA ARG A 162 -4.14 7.01 -0.63
C ARG A 162 -4.64 8.44 -0.87
N ALA A 163 -3.96 9.46 -0.35
CA ALA A 163 -4.30 10.86 -0.59
C ALA A 163 -3.94 11.29 -2.02
N ASP A 164 -2.74 10.97 -2.53
CA ASP A 164 -2.32 11.25 -3.90
C ASP A 164 -3.23 10.55 -4.92
N LEU A 165 -3.47 9.24 -4.75
CA LEU A 165 -4.39 8.48 -5.60
C LEU A 165 -5.81 9.06 -5.60
N LYS A 166 -6.27 9.58 -4.45
CA LYS A 166 -7.57 10.25 -4.31
C LYS A 166 -7.59 11.67 -4.87
N ALA A 167 -6.47 12.38 -4.93
CA ALA A 167 -6.34 13.66 -5.62
C ALA A 167 -6.43 13.45 -7.14
N ALA A 168 -5.62 12.53 -7.69
CA ALA A 168 -5.66 12.19 -9.10
C ALA A 168 -7.03 11.60 -9.54
N GLY A 169 -7.64 10.74 -8.73
CA GLY A 169 -9.00 10.23 -8.98
C GLY A 169 -10.11 11.29 -8.89
N LYS A 170 -9.79 12.53 -8.47
CA LYS A 170 -10.74 13.66 -8.44
C LYS A 170 -10.68 14.55 -9.68
N THR A 171 -9.65 14.43 -10.54
CA THR A 171 -9.66 15.11 -11.84
C THR A 171 -10.52 14.33 -12.83
N THR A 172 -11.83 14.56 -12.76
CA THR A 172 -12.69 14.46 -13.95
C THR A 172 -12.11 15.30 -15.09
N PRO A 173 -12.37 14.94 -16.36
CA PRO A 173 -11.82 15.67 -17.50
C PRO A 173 -12.23 17.14 -17.45
N VAL A 174 -11.34 18.00 -17.97
CA VAL A 174 -11.55 19.44 -18.12
C VAL A 174 -12.98 19.74 -18.58
N LYS A 175 -13.75 20.49 -17.78
CA LYS A 175 -15.02 21.05 -18.26
C LYS A 175 -14.66 21.96 -19.43
N LYS A 176 -15.07 21.54 -20.63
CA LYS A 176 -14.75 22.20 -21.88
C LYS A 176 -15.24 23.65 -21.83
N THR A 177 -14.27 24.57 -21.86
CA THR A 177 -14.41 26.01 -22.13
C THR A 177 -15.84 26.52 -22.31
N ASP A 178 -16.43 27.07 -21.24
CA ASP A 178 -17.53 28.04 -21.34
C ASP A 178 -16.95 29.40 -21.82
N ALA A 179 -16.31 29.39 -22.98
CA ALA A 179 -15.57 30.50 -23.57
C ALA A 179 -15.84 30.58 -25.08
N ASP A 180 -17.13 30.57 -25.43
CA ASP A 180 -17.67 31.06 -26.69
C ASP A 180 -19.17 31.35 -26.51
N LYS A 181 -19.50 32.58 -26.07
CA LYS A 181 -20.75 33.25 -26.49
C LYS A 181 -20.77 34.76 -26.28
N ASP A 182 -19.73 35.43 -26.75
CA ASP A 182 -19.90 36.79 -27.25
C ASP A 182 -20.82 36.74 -28.48
N ASN A 183 -22.12 36.99 -28.29
CA ASN A 183 -23.07 37.16 -29.39
C ASN A 183 -23.57 38.62 -29.40
N ASP A 184 -22.76 39.48 -29.99
CA ASP A 184 -23.12 40.84 -30.39
C ASP A 184 -24.21 40.81 -31.50
N GLY A 185 -25.05 41.85 -31.56
CA GLY A 185 -26.15 42.00 -32.52
C GLY A 185 -27.35 41.04 -32.31
N LYS A 186 -28.61 41.49 -32.24
CA LYS A 186 -29.20 42.79 -32.63
C LYS A 186 -30.43 43.13 -31.78
#